data_AF-A0A1I2LA49-F1
#
_entry.id   AF-A0A1I2LA49-F1
#
_cell.length_a   1.000
_cell.length_b   1.000
_cell.length_c   1.000
_cell.angle_alpha   90.00
_cell.angle_beta   90.00
_cell.angle_gamma   90.00
#
_symmetry.space_group_name_H-M   'P 1'
#
loop_
_entity.id
_entity.type
_entity.pdbx_description
1 polymer ?
#
loop_
_entity_poly.entity_id
_entity_poly.type
_entity_poly.pdbx_seq_one_letter_code
_entity_poly.pdbx_strand_id
1 'polypeptide(L)' 'SIHGEHAPRGGNRQLKRAMFLSAFAALHDPASRTYYDRCRVRGKTHTQALLRLARQRISVLFAMLRDGTFYEPRTPRLA' A
#
# COMPACT_ATOMS: atom_id res chain seq x y z
N SER A 1 -21.60 6.65 -26.57
CA SER A 1 -21.50 6.54 -25.10
C SER A 1 -20.39 7.43 -24.58
N ILE A 2 -20.75 8.55 -23.96
CA ILE A 2 -19.84 9.34 -23.12
C ILE A 2 -19.57 8.52 -21.85
N HIS A 3 -18.62 7.59 -21.92
CA HIS A 3 -18.09 6.95 -20.73
C HIS A 3 -17.54 8.06 -19.86
N GLY A 4 -18.11 8.21 -18.66
CA GLY A 4 -17.71 9.21 -17.70
C GLY A 4 -16.23 9.09 -17.39
N GLU A 5 -15.40 9.81 -18.14
CA GLU A 5 -14.03 10.20 -17.80
C GLU A 5 -14.09 11.22 -16.67
N HIS A 6 -14.72 10.87 -15.56
CA HIS A 6 -14.53 11.62 -14.35
C HIS A 6 -13.27 11.08 -13.71
N ALA A 7 -12.13 11.68 -14.07
CA ALA A 7 -10.96 11.64 -13.22
C ALA A 7 -11.47 11.95 -11.79
N PRO A 8 -11.25 11.06 -10.81
CA PRO A 8 -11.88 11.20 -9.50
C PRO A 8 -11.50 12.55 -8.90
N ARG A 9 -12.49 13.45 -8.80
CA ARG A 9 -12.32 14.86 -8.38
C ARG A 9 -11.97 15.01 -6.89
N GLY A 10 -12.04 13.93 -6.12
CA GLY A 10 -11.79 13.93 -4.69
C GLY A 10 -10.37 13.46 -4.30
N GLY A 11 -9.74 14.20 -3.38
CA GLY A 11 -8.50 13.84 -2.71
C GLY A 11 -7.22 14.23 -3.45
N ASN A 12 -6.09 14.25 -2.73
CA ASN A 12 -4.80 14.71 -3.25
C ASN A 12 -4.19 13.70 -4.25
N ARG A 13 -4.15 14.07 -5.55
CA ARG A 13 -3.61 13.23 -6.63
C ARG A 13 -2.11 12.96 -6.49
N GLN A 14 -1.34 13.96 -6.05
CA GLN A 14 0.09 13.82 -5.82
C GLN A 14 0.38 12.81 -4.71
N LEU A 15 -0.38 12.88 -3.61
CA LEU A 15 -0.26 11.93 -2.51
C LEU A 15 -0.59 10.51 -2.95
N LYS A 16 -1.70 10.31 -3.69
CA LYS A 16 -2.07 8.99 -4.22
C LYS A 16 -0.95 8.41 -5.11
N ARG A 17 -0.37 9.23 -5.99
CA ARG A 17 0.73 8.81 -6.87
C ARG A 17 1.99 8.46 -6.07
N ALA A 18 2.36 9.28 -5.10
CA ALA A 18 3.51 9.02 -4.23
C ALA A 18 3.33 7.70 -3.45
N MET A 19 2.13 7.46 -2.92
CA MET A 19 1.83 6.23 -2.19
C MET A 19 1.83 4.99 -3.08
N PHE A 20 1.38 5.12 -4.32
CA PHE A 20 1.44 4.04 -5.29
C PHE A 20 2.89 3.67 -5.66
N LEU A 21 3.74 4.66 -5.90
CA LEU A 21 5.18 4.46 -6.13
C LEU A 21 5.87 3.87 -4.89
N SER A 22 5.52 4.35 -3.70
CA SER A 22 6.03 3.79 -2.44
C SER A 22 5.65 2.32 -2.26
N ALA A 23 4.42 1.94 -2.60
CA ALA A 23 3.98 0.55 -2.54
C ALA A 23 4.72 -0.35 -3.54
N PHE A 24 5.04 0.17 -4.73
CA PHE A 24 5.90 -0.54 -5.68
C PHE A 24 7.31 -0.76 -5.14
N ALA A 25 7.95 0.28 -4.60
CA ALA A 25 9.27 0.15 -3.99
C ALA A 25 9.27 -0.84 -2.81
N ALA A 26 8.16 -0.90 -2.06
CA ALA A 26 8.00 -1.83 -0.96
C ALA A 26 7.92 -3.30 -1.39
N LEU A 27 7.67 -3.63 -2.67
CA LEU A 27 7.68 -5.03 -3.12
C LEU A 27 9.06 -5.70 -3.02
N HIS A 28 10.13 -4.91 -2.90
CA HIS A 28 11.47 -5.42 -2.62
C HIS A 28 11.63 -5.97 -1.19
N ASP A 29 10.78 -5.52 -0.25
CA ASP A 29 10.78 -6.02 1.13
C ASP A 29 10.01 -7.35 1.25
N PRO A 30 10.59 -8.42 1.82
CA PRO A 30 9.95 -9.73 1.92
C PRO A 30 8.62 -9.74 2.68
N ALA A 31 8.49 -8.93 3.73
CA ALA A 31 7.26 -8.86 4.53
C ALA A 31 6.12 -8.22 3.72
N SER A 32 6.43 -7.13 3.03
CA SER A 32 5.51 -6.43 2.12
C SER A 32 5.11 -7.30 0.93
N ARG A 33 6.04 -8.07 0.36
CA ARG A 33 5.78 -9.04 -0.72
C ARG A 33 4.83 -10.16 -0.26
N THR A 34 5.05 -10.72 0.92
CA THR A 34 4.18 -11.75 1.50
C THR A 34 2.75 -11.23 1.71
N TYR A 35 2.57 -9.96 2.10
CA TYR A 35 1.25 -9.35 2.18
C TYR A 35 0.60 -9.18 0.80
N TYR A 36 1.36 -8.72 -0.18
CA TYR A 36 0.91 -8.58 -1.56
C TYR A 36 0.48 -9.93 -2.17
N ASP A 37 1.28 -10.98 -1.98
CA ASP A 37 1.00 -12.32 -2.49
C ASP A 37 -0.26 -12.91 -1.84
N ARG A 38 -0.45 -12.72 -0.53
CA ARG A 38 -1.73 -13.08 0.14
C ARG A 38 -2.94 -12.38 -0.48
N CYS A 39 -2.78 -11.15 -0.95
CA CYS A 39 -3.86 -10.44 -1.64
C CYS A 39 -4.10 -11.02 -3.04
N ARG A 40 -3.05 -11.44 -3.74
CA ARG A 40 -3.13 -12.10 -5.06
C ARG A 40 -3.79 -13.47 -4.98
N VAL A 41 -3.43 -14.29 -3.98
CA VAL A 41 -4.07 -15.60 -3.73
C VAL A 41 -5.56 -15.47 -3.45
N ARG A 42 -5.99 -14.38 -2.80
CA ARG A 42 -7.42 -14.07 -2.56
C ARG A 42 -8.16 -13.57 -3.82
N GLY A 43 -7.57 -13.73 -5.01
CA GLY A 43 -8.18 -13.33 -6.29
C GLY A 43 -8.23 -11.82 -6.53
N LYS A 44 -7.49 -11.00 -5.76
CA LYS A 44 -7.48 -9.55 -5.98
C LYS A 44 -6.62 -9.19 -7.20
N THR A 45 -7.07 -8.18 -7.94
CA THR A 45 -6.30 -7.65 -9.06
C THR A 45 -4.99 -7.04 -8.56
N HIS A 46 -3.98 -6.96 -9.43
CA HIS A 46 -2.68 -6.35 -9.10
C HIS A 46 -2.87 -4.93 -8.51
N THR A 47 -3.70 -4.11 -9.14
CA THR A 47 -4.00 -2.74 -8.69
C THR A 47 -4.67 -2.73 -7.31
N GLN A 48 -5.59 -3.65 -7.03
CA GLN A 48 -6.22 -3.77 -5.71
C GLN A 48 -5.22 -4.22 -4.64
N ALA A 49 -4.34 -5.16 -4.96
CA ALA A 49 -3.29 -5.62 -4.05
C ALA A 49 -2.30 -4.49 -3.72
N LEU A 50 -1.89 -3.71 -4.73
CA LEU A 50 -1.04 -2.52 -4.52
C LEU A 50 -1.72 -1.44 -3.68
N LEU A 51 -2.98 -1.12 -3.95
CA LEU A 51 -3.73 -0.13 -3.15
C LEU A 51 -3.86 -0.58 -1.69
N ARG A 52 -4.07 -1.88 -1.45
CA ARG A 52 -4.14 -2.43 -0.10
C ARG A 52 -2.79 -2.36 0.62
N LEU A 53 -1.70 -2.67 -0.08
CA LEU A 53 -0.34 -2.51 0.43
C LEU A 53 -0.03 -1.03 0.74
N ALA A 54 -0.37 -0.11 -0.17
CA ALA A 54 -0.21 1.32 0.05
C ALA A 54 -0.94 1.79 1.31
N ARG A 55 -2.18 1.32 1.52
CA ARG A 55 -2.96 1.65 2.72
C ARG A 55 -2.33 1.13 4.00
N GLN A 56 -1.79 -0.09 3.99
CA GLN A 56 -1.04 -0.63 5.13
C GLN A 56 0.19 0.23 5.45
N ARG A 57 0.94 0.68 4.43
CA ARG A 57 2.10 1.56 4.62
C ARG A 57 1.71 2.90 5.24
N ILE A 58 0.60 3.50 4.81
CA ILE A 58 0.08 4.72 5.42
C ILE A 58 -0.23 4.50 6.90
N SER A 59 -0.87 3.39 7.27
CA SER A 59 -1.14 3.08 8.67
C SER A 59 0.13 2.93 9.51
N VAL A 60 1.19 2.34 8.94
CA VAL A 60 2.50 2.22 9.59
C VAL A 60 3.16 3.59 9.76
N LEU A 61 3.20 4.42 8.71
CA LEU A 61 3.72 5.78 8.78
C LEU A 61 2.96 6.64 9.79
N PHE A 62 1.63 6.52 9.83
CA PHE A 62 0.81 7.22 10.80
C PHE A 62 1.12 6.78 12.24
N ALA A 63 1.32 5.48 12.47
CA ALA A 63 1.71 4.97 13.79
C ALA A 63 3.08 5.50 14.22
N MET A 64 4.08 5.51 13.33
CA MET A 64 5.40 6.10 13.61
C MET A 64 5.31 7.56 14.02
N LEU A 65 4.58 8.36 13.24
CA LEU A 65 4.43 9.78 13.50
C LEU A 65 3.67 10.06 14.80
N ARG A 66 2.66 9.23 15.11
CA ARG A 66 1.89 9.32 16.35
C ARG A 66 2.73 8.95 17.57
N ASP A 67 3.50 7.86 17.47
CA ASP A 67 4.21 7.26 18.60
C ASP A 67 5.64 7.80 18.73
N GLY A 68 6.13 8.59 17.76
CA GLY A 68 7.50 9.10 17.70
C GLY A 68 8.54 8.00 17.49
N THR A 69 8.14 6.86 16.93
CA THR A 69 8.98 5.67 16.78
C THR A 69 9.49 5.49 15.35
N PHE A 70 10.63 4.83 15.22
CA PHE A 70 11.20 4.49 13.92
C PHE A 70 10.55 3.23 13.32
N TYR A 71 10.81 2.99 12.03
CA TYR A 71 10.37 1.76 11.38
C TYR A 71 11.10 0.55 11.91
N GLU A 72 10.34 -0.33 12.55
CA GLU A 72 10.76 -1.69 12.83
C GLU A 72 10.18 -2.61 11.76
N PRO A 73 11.03 -3.28 10.95
CA PRO A 73 10.56 -4.28 10.01
C PRO A 73 9.85 -5.38 10.79
N ARG A 74 8.57 -5.60 10.46
CA ARG A 74 7.81 -6.70 11.04
C ARG A 74 8.31 -7.98 10.40
N THR A 75 9.39 -8.53 10.94
CA THR A 75 9.84 -9.89 10.64
C THR A 75 8.66 -10.81 10.94
N PRO A 76 8.13 -11.55 9.95
CA PRO A 76 7.12 -12.54 10.24
C PRO A 76 7.74 -13.50 11.27
N ARG A 77 7.16 -13.55 12.48
CA ARG A 77 7.54 -14.57 13.47
C ARG A 77 7.34 -15.91 12.78
N LEU A 78 8.43 -16.57 12.44
CA LEU A 78 8.43 -17.99 12.14
C LEU A 78 7.97 -18.67 13.43
N ALA A 79 6.72 -19.09 13.45
CA ALA A 79 6.17 -19.97 14.47
C ALA A 79 6.41 -21.41 14.02
#